data_AF-A0A3D0UXG1-F1
#
_entry.id   AF-A0A3D0UXG1-F1
#
_cell.length_a   1.000
_cell.length_b   1.000
_cell.length_c   1.000
_cell.angle_alpha   90.00
_cell.angle_beta   90.00
_cell.angle_gamma   90.00
#
_symmetry.space_group_name_H-M   'P 1'
#
loop_
_entity.id
_entity.type
_entity.pdbx_description
1 polymer ?
#
loop_
_entity_poly.entity_id
_entity_poly.type
_entity_poly.pdbx_seq_one_letter_code
_entity_poly.pdbx_strand_id
1 'polypeptide(L)' 'MGIIPQVIDTVIYIDKGQVQEIYQLNLTVKVPEGMVSEELARPVVVITSFLSKNVEYEIYTFGEQIVVMPIGEHQ' A
#
# COMPACT_ATOMS: atom_id res chain seq x y z
N MET A 1 -2.20 -9.76 8.21
CA MET A 1 -1.64 -9.18 6.96
C MET A 1 -2.07 -9.92 5.71
N GLY A 2 -2.06 -11.26 5.65
CA GLY A 2 -2.38 -12.00 4.41
C GLY A 2 -3.83 -11.94 3.92
N ILE A 3 -4.79 -11.57 4.77
CA ILE A 3 -6.22 -11.55 4.41
C ILE A 3 -6.58 -10.32 3.56
N ILE A 4 -5.91 -9.18 3.75
CA ILE A 4 -6.34 -7.90 3.14
C ILE A 4 -6.41 -8.02 1.61
N PRO A 5 -5.36 -8.45 0.88
CA PRO A 5 -5.42 -8.56 -0.58
C PRO A 5 -6.32 -9.71 -1.07
N GLN A 6 -6.68 -10.65 -0.20
CA GLN A 6 -7.62 -11.73 -0.54
C GLN A 6 -9.09 -11.27 -0.46
N VAL A 7 -9.37 -10.23 0.32
CA VAL A 7 -10.72 -9.67 0.50
C VAL A 7 -10.89 -8.39 -0.31
N ILE A 8 -9.84 -7.58 -0.45
CA ILE A 8 -9.84 -6.29 -1.13
C ILE A 8 -8.59 -6.19 -2.02
N ASP A 9 -8.77 -6.30 -3.33
CA ASP A 9 -7.68 -6.14 -4.31
C ASP A 9 -7.71 -4.77 -5.03
N THR A 10 -8.87 -4.13 -5.13
CA THR A 10 -9.05 -2.88 -5.90
C THR A 10 -9.95 -1.89 -5.15
N VAL A 11 -9.55 -0.62 -5.10
CA VAL A 11 -10.35 0.49 -4.56
C VAL A 11 -10.55 1.54 -5.64
N ILE A 12 -11.80 1.94 -5.87
CA ILE A 12 -12.15 2.95 -6.88
C ILE A 12 -12.71 4.17 -6.16
N TYR A 13 -12.02 5.30 -6.27
CA TYR A 13 -12.48 6.58 -5.74
C TYR A 13 -13.29 7.34 -6.80
N ILE A 14 -14.54 7.65 -6.46
CA ILE A 14 -15.47 8.37 -7.34
C ILE A 14 -15.78 9.74 -6.73
N ASP A 15 -15.55 10.80 -7.49
CA ASP A 15 -15.99 12.17 -7.16
C ASP A 15 -16.84 12.73 -8.29
N LYS A 16 -17.96 13.36 -7.95
CA LYS A 16 -18.91 13.98 -8.90
C LYS A 16 -19.31 13.08 -10.07
N GLY A 17 -19.48 11.78 -9.79
CA GLY A 17 -19.86 10.78 -10.80
C GLY A 17 -18.74 10.37 -11.76
N GLN A 18 -17.49 10.77 -11.49
CA GLN A 18 -16.32 10.40 -12.27
C GLN A 18 -15.33 9.61 -11.43
N VAL A 19 -14.67 8.62 -12.05
CA VAL A 19 -13.56 7.90 -11.44
C VAL A 19 -12.37 8.85 -11.36
N GLN A 20 -11.98 9.22 -10.15
CA GLN A 20 -10.83 10.10 -9.90
C GLN A 20 -9.55 9.32 -9.71
N GLU A 21 -9.62 8.16 -9.06
CA GLU A 21 -8.44 7.31 -8.82
C GLU A 21 -8.85 5.85 -8.68
N ILE A 22 -7.96 4.95 -9.07
CA ILE A 22 -8.10 3.50 -8.93
C ILE A 22 -6.84 2.99 -8.26
N TYR A 23 -6.96 2.46 -7.06
CA TYR A 23 -5.86 1.83 -6.34
C TYR A 23 -5.90 0.32 -6.48
N GLN A 24 -4.72 -0.27 -6.67
CA GLN A 24 -4.51 -1.72 -6.71
C GLN A 24 -3.68 -2.15 -5.51
N LEU A 25 -4.14 -3.16 -4.78
CA LEU A 25 -3.49 -3.68 -3.58
C LEU A 25 -2.82 -5.02 -3.90
N ASN A 26 -1.51 -5.11 -3.65
CA ASN A 26 -0.73 -6.32 -3.93
C ASN A 26 0.10 -6.72 -2.72
N LEU A 27 0.08 -8.01 -2.36
CA LEU A 27 0.97 -8.55 -1.34
C LEU A 27 2.35 -8.81 -1.94
N THR A 28 3.39 -8.27 -1.31
CA THR A 28 4.78 -8.58 -1.66
C THR A 28 5.62 -8.75 -0.39
N VAL A 29 6.82 -9.32 -0.54
CA VAL A 29 7.82 -9.38 0.53
C VAL A 29 8.91 -8.39 0.16
N LYS A 30 9.05 -7.33 0.96
CA LYS A 30 10.09 -6.30 0.79
C LYS A 30 10.47 -5.68 2.13
N VAL A 31 11.51 -4.85 2.12
CA VAL A 31 11.81 -3.91 3.21
C VAL A 31 10.85 -2.73 3.07
N PRO A 32 10.00 -2.42 4.08
CA PRO A 32 9.11 -1.27 4.03
C PRO A 32 9.86 0.05 3.91
N GLU A 33 9.24 1.03 3.27
CA GLU A 33 9.81 2.37 3.18
C GLU A 33 9.94 3.01 4.58
N GLY A 34 11.03 3.74 4.83
CA GLY A 34 11.35 4.29 6.16
C GLY A 34 12.07 3.33 7.12
N MET A 35 12.31 2.06 6.76
CA MET A 35 13.17 1.14 7.51
C MET A 35 14.55 1.00 6.86
N VAL A 36 15.62 1.02 7.67
CA VAL A 36 17.01 1.14 7.18
C VAL A 36 17.76 -0.21 7.09
N SER A 37 17.31 -1.28 7.77
CA SER A 37 18.05 -2.55 7.80
C SER A 37 17.37 -3.69 7.01
N GLU A 38 18.12 -4.34 6.12
CA GLU A 38 17.66 -5.40 5.20
C GLU A 38 17.14 -6.69 5.88
N GLU A 39 17.54 -6.95 7.13
CA GLU A 39 17.04 -8.09 7.93
C GLU A 39 15.54 -7.99 8.29
N LEU A 40 14.88 -6.88 7.94
CA LEU A 40 13.48 -6.59 8.29
C LEU A 40 12.46 -6.91 7.18
N ALA A 41 12.88 -7.62 6.11
CA ALA A 41 11.99 -8.04 5.04
C ALA A 41 10.76 -8.76 5.59
N ARG A 42 9.57 -8.27 5.25
CA ARG A 42 8.30 -8.76 5.79
C ARG A 42 7.21 -8.69 4.72
N PRO A 43 6.05 -9.33 4.95
CA PRO A 43 4.89 -9.14 4.10
C PRO A 43 4.41 -7.68 4.18
N VAL A 44 4.34 -7.03 3.03
CA VAL A 44 3.86 -5.65 2.84
C VAL A 44 2.77 -5.67 1.78
N VAL A 45 1.64 -5.02 2.05
CA VAL A 45 0.64 -4.72 1.02
C VAL A 45 1.04 -3.39 0.39
N VAL A 46 1.40 -3.43 -0.88
CA VAL A 46 1.73 -2.26 -1.69
C VAL A 46 0.45 -1.78 -2.37
N ILE A 47 0.17 -0.49 -2.25
CA ILE A 47 -0.96 0.16 -2.89
C ILE A 47 -0.43 1.06 -4.00
N THR A 48 -0.79 0.73 -5.24
CA THR A 48 -0.35 1.44 -6.44
C THR A 48 -1.53 2.16 -7.08
N SER A 49 -1.35 3.42 -7.48
CA SER A 49 -2.32 4.10 -8.35
C SER A 49 -2.25 3.47 -9.74
N PHE A 50 -3.40 3.02 -10.25
CA PHE A 50 -3.51 2.50 -11.60
C PHE A 50 -3.32 3.62 -12.64
N LEU A 51 -3.67 4.86 -12.31
CA LEU A 51 -3.54 6.00 -13.21
C LEU A 51 -2.09 6.48 -13.32
N SER A 52 -1.42 6.72 -12.18
CA SER A 52 -0.05 7.24 -12.15
C SER A 52 1.03 6.16 -12.27
N LYS A 53 0.68 4.90 -11.95
CA LYS A 53 1.60 3.76 -11.79
C LYS A 53 2.59 3.89 -10.63
N ASN A 54 2.42 4.88 -9.77
CA ASN A 54 3.26 5.06 -8.59
C ASN A 54 2.72 4.26 -7.40
N VAL A 55 3.63 3.83 -6.53
CA VAL A 55 3.28 3.34 -5.20
C VAL A 55 2.94 4.55 -4.34
N GLU A 56 1.73 4.56 -3.82
CA GLU A 56 1.20 5.69 -3.04
C GLU A 56 1.16 5.36 -1.55
N TYR A 57 1.02 4.07 -1.19
CA TYR A 57 0.99 3.62 0.19
C TYR A 57 1.57 2.22 0.37
N GLU A 58 2.02 1.94 1.59
CA GLU A 58 2.34 0.61 2.09
C GLU A 58 1.54 0.31 3.36
N ILE A 59 1.07 -0.94 3.48
CA ILE A 59 0.52 -1.47 4.72
C ILE A 59 1.40 -2.61 5.21
N TYR A 60 1.89 -2.49 6.44
CA TYR A 60 2.70 -3.54 7.07
C TYR A 60 2.45 -3.60 8.58
N THR A 61 2.92 -4.66 9.21
CA THR A 61 2.88 -4.81 10.67
C THR A 61 4.19 -4.34 11.30
N PHE A 62 4.09 -3.50 12.32
CA PHE A 62 5.19 -3.07 13.17
C PHE A 62 4.86 -3.41 14.62
N GLY A 63 5.59 -4.37 15.21
CA GLY A 63 5.19 -4.96 16.48
C GLY A 63 3.84 -5.68 16.35
N GLU A 64 2.85 -5.24 17.14
CA GLU A 64 1.47 -5.77 17.12
C GLU A 64 0.49 -4.84 16.40
N GLN A 65 0.96 -3.76 15.79
CA GLN A 65 0.13 -2.74 15.15
C GLN A 65 0.22 -2.81 13.62
N ILE A 66 -0.91 -2.55 12.95
CA ILE A 66 -0.96 -2.36 11.50
C ILE A 66 -0.71 -0.87 11.20
N VAL A 67 0.29 -0.61 10.37
CA VAL A 67 0.68 0.74 9.95
C VAL A 67 0.31 0.90 8.48
N VAL A 68 -0.28 2.06 8.15
CA VAL A 68 -0.49 2.52 6.77
C VAL A 68 0.42 3.71 6.57
N MET A 69 1.37 3.58 5.65
CA MET A 69 2.41 4.57 5.41
C MET A 69 2.27 5.12 3.99
N PRO A 70 2.08 6.45 3.79
CA PRO A 70 2.14 7.05 2.47
C PRO A 70 3.56 6.99 1.92
N ILE A 71 3.67 6.88 0.60
CA ILE A 71 4.93 6.79 -0.15
C ILE A 71 4.99 7.92 -1.16
N GLY A 72 6.17 8.53 -1.28
CA GLY A 72 6.33 9.79 -2.00
C GLY A 72 6.01 11.00 -1.12
N GLU A 73 6.75 12.09 -1.31
CA GLU A 73 6.57 13.33 -0.56
C GLU A 73 5.18 13.94 -0.77
N HIS A 74 4.32 13.77 0.23
CA HIS A 74 3.42 14.84 0.65
C HIS A 74 3.90 15.34 2.02
N GLN A 75 5.04 16.04 2.00
CA GLN A 75 5.36 17.08 2.99
C GLN A 75 4.77 18.40 2.54
#